data_AF-A0A2E6G6V4-F1
#
_entry.id   AF-A0A2E6G6V4-F1
#
_cell.length_a   1.000
_cell.length_b   1.000
_cell.length_c   1.000
_cell.angle_alpha   90.00
_cell.angle_beta   90.00
_cell.angle_gamma   90.00
#
_symmetry.space_group_name_H-M   'P 1'
#
loop_
_entity.id
_entity.type
_entity.pdbx_description
1 polymer ?
#
loop_
_entity_poly.entity_id
_entity_poly.type
_entity_poly.pdbx_seq_one_letter_code
_entity_poly.pdbx_strand_id
1 'polypeptide(L)'
;MELALFLLVVKHCILDLALQPLSYPEGKSKFNYFGLYAHLQHYIPHGLGTVFVLLFFVDPCTALICGLIDYILHWHIDFSKTHTRAYFGWTNKNRQFWLLNALDQLLHFSTYYLIILIVS
;
A
#
# COMPACT_ATOMS: atom_id res chain seq x y z
N MET A 1 6.59 -16.37 12.25
CA MET A 1 5.76 -15.50 11.38
C MET A 1 6.30 -14.05 11.29
N GLU A 2 7.27 -13.71 12.13
CA GLU A 2 7.97 -12.44 12.23
C GLU A 2 8.77 -12.10 10.96
N LEU A 3 9.41 -13.12 10.35
CA LEU A 3 10.11 -12.93 9.08
C LEU A 3 9.15 -12.53 7.96
N ALA A 4 7.96 -13.12 7.89
CA ALA A 4 6.95 -12.74 6.91
C ALA A 4 6.50 -11.28 7.10
N LEU A 5 6.25 -10.86 8.35
CA LEU A 5 5.93 -9.46 8.66
C LEU A 5 7.06 -8.51 8.21
N PHE A 6 8.31 -8.84 8.52
CA PHE A 6 9.46 -8.03 8.10
C PHE A 6 9.56 -7.94 6.57
N LEU A 7 9.39 -9.05 5.85
CA LEU A 7 9.41 -9.07 4.39
C LEU A 7 8.26 -8.27 3.77
N LEU A 8 7.06 -8.28 4.38
CA LEU A 8 5.94 -7.42 3.95
C LEU A 8 6.28 -5.94 4.14
N VAL A 9 6.94 -5.55 5.23
CA VAL A 9 7.40 -4.16 5.42
C VAL A 9 8.47 -3.80 4.39
N VAL A 10 9.44 -4.68 4.13
CA VAL A 10 10.47 -4.45 3.10
C VAL A 10 9.84 -4.28 1.71
N LYS A 11 8.86 -5.13 1.34
CA LYS A 11 8.14 -4.99 0.07
C LYS A 11 7.48 -3.61 -0.01
N HIS A 12 6.87 -3.16 1.09
CA HIS A 12 6.15 -1.90 1.11
C HIS A 12 7.10 -0.74 0.86
N CYS A 13 8.26 -0.71 1.53
CA CYS A 13 9.26 0.32 1.28
C CYS A 13 9.74 0.35 -0.17
N ILE A 14 9.94 -0.81 -0.81
CA ILE A 14 10.35 -0.89 -2.22
C ILE A 14 9.24 -0.35 -3.14
N LEU A 15 8.03 -0.87 -3.01
CA LEU A 15 6.91 -0.52 -3.89
C LEU A 15 6.41 0.91 -3.68
N ASP A 16 6.33 1.37 -2.43
CA ASP A 16 5.75 2.65 -2.05
C ASP A 16 6.74 3.80 -2.09
N LEU A 17 8.00 3.60 -1.69
CA LEU A 17 8.97 4.69 -1.60
C LEU A 17 9.94 4.71 -2.78
N ALA A 18 10.42 3.54 -3.23
CA ALA A 18 11.40 3.48 -4.32
C ALA A 18 10.76 3.51 -5.71
N LEU A 19 9.65 2.78 -5.92
CA LEU A 19 9.05 2.63 -7.24
C LEU A 19 7.91 3.62 -7.53
N GLN A 20 7.10 3.98 -6.52
CA GLN A 20 5.97 4.91 -6.70
C GLN A 20 6.32 6.24 -7.40
N PRO A 21 7.48 6.90 -7.13
CA PRO A 21 7.86 8.13 -7.84
C PRO A 21 8.06 7.93 -9.35
N LEU A 22 8.34 6.70 -9.78
CA LEU A 22 8.58 6.33 -11.18
C LEU A 22 7.32 5.79 -11.87
N SER A 23 6.28 5.46 -11.08
CA SER A 23 5.13 4.70 -11.57
C SER A 23 4.24 5.48 -12.52
N TYR A 24 4.06 6.80 -12.34
CA TYR A 24 2.98 7.53 -13.03
C TYR A 24 3.46 8.30 -14.27
N PRO A 25 2.79 8.15 -15.43
CA PRO A 25 2.94 9.06 -16.55
C PRO A 25 2.56 10.49 -16.16
N GLU A 26 3.11 11.48 -16.86
CA GLU A 26 2.82 12.89 -16.62
C GLU A 26 1.30 13.18 -16.64
N GLY A 27 0.80 13.86 -15.61
CA GLY A 27 -0.62 14.15 -15.44
C GLY A 27 -1.50 12.99 -14.97
N LYS A 28 -0.95 11.78 -14.71
CA LYS A 28 -1.67 10.68 -14.06
C LYS A 28 -1.39 10.66 -12.56
N SER A 29 -2.40 10.31 -11.77
CA SER A 29 -2.29 10.31 -10.31
C SER A 29 -3.29 9.34 -9.66
N LYS A 30 -3.15 9.17 -8.34
CA LYS A 30 -4.06 8.43 -7.46
C LYS A 30 -5.40 9.13 -7.18
N PHE A 31 -5.68 10.24 -7.88
CA PHE A 31 -6.88 11.04 -7.64
C PHE A 31 -8.17 10.40 -8.16
N ASN A 32 -8.11 9.60 -9.23
CA ASN A 32 -9.30 8.87 -9.69
C ASN A 32 -9.41 7.53 -8.93
N TYR A 33 -10.55 7.31 -8.27
CA TYR A 33 -10.84 6.08 -7.52
C TYR A 33 -10.63 4.83 -8.38
N PHE A 34 -11.11 4.82 -9.62
CA PHE A 34 -10.93 3.73 -10.57
C PHE A 34 -9.85 4.05 -11.63
N GLY A 35 -8.85 4.86 -11.28
CA GLY A 35 -7.79 5.25 -12.20
C GLY A 35 -6.90 4.06 -12.61
N LEU A 36 -7.02 3.60 -13.87
CA LEU A 36 -6.31 2.43 -14.40
C LEU A 36 -4.81 2.41 -14.05
N TYR A 37 -4.12 3.55 -14.23
CA TYR A 37 -2.69 3.66 -13.96
C TYR A 37 -2.35 3.49 -12.47
N ALA A 38 -3.17 4.03 -11.56
CA ALA A 38 -2.95 3.83 -10.12
C ALA A 38 -3.13 2.38 -9.70
N HIS A 39 -4.13 1.70 -10.27
CA HIS A 39 -4.33 0.28 -10.05
C HIS A 39 -3.16 -0.55 -10.59
N LEU A 40 -2.81 -0.41 -11.86
CA LEU A 40 -1.78 -1.22 -12.51
C LEU A 40 -0.35 -0.97 -12.00
N GLN A 41 -0.01 0.28 -11.71
CA GLN A 41 1.37 0.68 -11.43
C GLN A 41 1.69 0.81 -9.95
N HIS A 42 0.67 0.66 -9.09
CA HIS A 42 0.86 0.83 -7.65
C HIS A 42 0.06 -0.14 -6.79
N TYR A 43 -1.27 -0.15 -6.87
CA TYR A 43 -2.08 -0.97 -5.95
C TYR A 43 -1.94 -2.48 -6.24
N ILE A 44 -2.02 -2.90 -7.50
CA ILE A 44 -1.86 -4.31 -7.89
C ILE A 44 -0.46 -4.85 -7.53
N PRO A 45 0.64 -4.12 -7.79
CA PRO A 45 1.97 -4.52 -7.31
C PRO A 45 2.03 -4.79 -5.81
N HIS A 46 1.33 -4.03 -4.98
CA HIS A 46 1.26 -4.30 -3.54
C HIS A 46 0.59 -5.63 -3.24
N GLY A 47 -0.60 -5.87 -3.80
CA GLY A 47 -1.28 -7.16 -3.65
C GLY A 47 -0.43 -8.35 -4.12
N LEU A 48 0.16 -8.24 -5.32
CA LEU A 48 1.05 -9.29 -5.87
C LEU A 48 2.29 -9.50 -5.01
N GLY A 49 2.89 -8.43 -4.48
CA GLY A 49 4.01 -8.52 -3.57
C GLY A 49 3.63 -9.24 -2.26
N THR A 50 2.41 -9.03 -1.76
CA THR A 50 1.89 -9.77 -0.59
C THR A 50 1.75 -11.25 -0.90
N VAL A 51 1.16 -11.60 -2.05
CA VAL A 51 1.09 -13.01 -2.49
C VAL A 51 2.48 -13.62 -2.56
N PHE A 52 3.42 -12.93 -3.22
CA PHE A 52 4.79 -13.41 -3.40
C PHE A 52 5.49 -13.68 -2.06
N VAL A 53 5.38 -12.76 -1.10
CA VAL A 53 5.97 -12.96 0.25
C VAL A 53 5.27 -14.13 0.97
N LEU A 54 3.95 -14.18 0.96
CA LEU A 54 3.19 -15.16 1.75
C LEU A 54 3.23 -16.58 1.19
N LEU A 55 3.47 -16.78 -0.11
CA LEU A 55 3.65 -18.11 -0.70
C LEU A 55 4.77 -18.95 -0.06
N PHE A 56 5.71 -18.31 0.64
CA PHE A 56 6.77 -19.00 1.39
C PHE A 56 6.35 -19.44 2.80
N PHE A 57 5.17 -19.03 3.27
CA PHE A 57 4.74 -19.21 4.67
C PHE A 57 3.37 -19.86 4.82
N VAL A 58 2.48 -19.72 3.84
CA VAL A 58 1.09 -20.23 3.89
C VAL A 58 0.71 -20.89 2.56
N ASP A 59 -0.44 -21.57 2.53
CA ASP A 59 -0.95 -22.19 1.31
C ASP A 59 -1.32 -21.13 0.23
N PRO A 60 -1.30 -21.50 -1.06
CA PRO A 60 -1.56 -20.55 -2.15
C PRO A 60 -2.92 -19.86 -2.08
N CYS A 61 -3.98 -20.54 -1.61
CA CYS A 61 -5.31 -19.94 -1.52
C CYS A 61 -5.33 -18.83 -0.46
N THR A 62 -4.75 -19.10 0.71
CA THR A 62 -4.61 -18.09 1.77
C THR A 62 -3.75 -16.91 1.31
N ALA A 63 -2.60 -17.17 0.65
CA ALA A 63 -1.75 -16.11 0.13
C ALA A 63 -2.48 -15.21 -0.88
N LEU A 64 -3.27 -15.79 -1.79
CA LEU A 64 -4.09 -15.06 -2.77
C LEU A 64 -5.15 -14.17 -2.09
N ILE A 65 -5.85 -14.71 -1.09
CA ILE A 65 -6.86 -13.94 -0.33
C ILE A 65 -6.20 -12.77 0.40
N CYS A 66 -5.07 -13.00 1.08
CA CYS A 66 -4.33 -11.93 1.75
C CYS A 66 -3.81 -10.87 0.78
N GLY A 67 -3.32 -11.27 -0.41
CA GLY A 67 -2.91 -10.35 -1.45
C GLY A 67 -4.05 -9.49 -1.99
N LEU A 68 -5.26 -10.06 -2.13
CA LEU A 68 -6.45 -9.32 -2.51
C LEU A 68 -6.86 -8.31 -1.43
N ILE A 69 -6.81 -8.71 -0.16
CA ILE A 69 -7.07 -7.82 0.98
C ILE A 69 -6.10 -6.64 0.99
N ASP A 70 -4.80 -6.91 0.84
CA ASP A 70 -3.78 -5.87 0.80
C ASP A 70 -4.00 -4.90 -0.36
N TYR A 71 -4.26 -5.40 -1.57
CA TYR A 71 -4.61 -4.56 -2.72
C TYR A 71 -5.80 -3.63 -2.43
N ILE A 72 -6.89 -4.16 -1.86
CA ILE A 72 -8.10 -3.38 -1.56
C ILE A 72 -7.79 -2.32 -0.51
N LEU A 73 -7.16 -2.69 0.61
CA LEU A 73 -6.86 -1.75 1.69
C LEU A 73 -5.87 -0.67 1.24
N HIS A 74 -4.81 -1.05 0.53
CA HIS A 74 -3.80 -0.13 0.04
C HIS A 74 -4.42 0.94 -0.86
N TRP A 75 -5.29 0.52 -1.78
CA TRP A 75 -6.05 1.43 -2.65
C TRP A 75 -6.88 2.45 -1.85
N HIS A 76 -7.64 2.01 -0.85
CA HIS A 76 -8.52 2.90 -0.08
C HIS A 76 -7.73 3.87 0.80
N ILE A 77 -6.65 3.40 1.43
CA ILE A 77 -5.76 4.23 2.26
C ILE A 77 -5.14 5.34 1.40
N ASP A 78 -4.55 4.96 0.26
CA ASP A 78 -3.88 5.89 -0.64
C ASP A 78 -4.83 6.90 -1.28
N PHE A 79 -6.01 6.44 -1.70
CA PHE A 79 -7.04 7.30 -2.22
C PHE A 79 -7.45 8.34 -1.17
N SER A 80 -7.74 7.89 0.05
CA SER A 80 -8.14 8.75 1.16
C SER A 80 -7.07 9.79 1.48
N LYS A 81 -5.80 9.36 1.62
CA LYS A 81 -4.64 10.25 1.81
C LYS A 81 -4.55 11.31 0.72
N THR A 82 -4.65 10.89 -0.54
CA THR A 82 -4.54 11.78 -1.71
C THR A 82 -5.64 12.84 -1.69
N HIS A 83 -6.88 12.45 -1.36
CA HIS A 83 -8.03 13.36 -1.31
C HIS A 83 -7.98 14.28 -0.10
N THR A 84 -7.64 13.78 1.08
CA THR A 84 -7.45 14.61 2.27
C THR A 84 -6.37 15.66 2.02
N ARG A 85 -5.21 15.27 1.48
CA ARG A 85 -4.14 16.20 1.13
C ARG A 85 -4.61 17.28 0.15
N ALA A 86 -5.32 16.88 -0.90
CA ALA A 86 -5.80 17.78 -1.94
C ALA A 86 -6.88 18.75 -1.43
N TYR A 87 -7.84 18.24 -0.64
CA TYR A 87 -8.93 19.02 -0.06
C TYR A 87 -8.40 20.17 0.82
N PHE A 88 -7.37 19.90 1.63
CA PHE A 88 -6.77 20.92 2.49
C PHE A 88 -5.60 21.69 1.84
N GLY A 89 -5.24 21.38 0.59
CA GLY A 89 -4.12 22.02 -0.10
C GLY A 89 -2.75 21.83 0.59
N TRP A 90 -2.57 20.72 1.33
CA TRP A 90 -1.35 20.49 2.08
C TRP A 90 -0.18 20.07 1.17
N THR A 91 0.96 20.72 1.39
CA THR A 91 2.24 20.43 0.75
C THR A 91 3.24 19.93 1.79
N ASN A 92 4.42 19.48 1.37
CA ASN A 92 5.51 19.08 2.27
C ASN A 92 5.99 20.20 3.22
N LYS A 93 5.58 21.46 3.02
CA LYS A 93 5.82 22.57 3.93
C LYS A 93 4.87 22.60 5.13
N ASN A 94 3.75 21.88 5.07
CA ASN A 94 2.75 21.85 6.13
C ASN A 94 3.02 20.68 7.09
N ARG A 95 2.93 20.92 8.40
CA ARG A 95 3.05 19.85 9.42
C ARG A 95 2.03 18.72 9.20
N GLN A 96 0.82 19.09 8.77
CA GLN A 96 -0.27 18.17 8.52
C GLN A 96 0.03 17.18 7.39
N PHE A 97 0.83 17.57 6.39
CA PHE A 97 1.30 16.64 5.36
C PHE A 97 2.11 15.50 5.96
N TRP A 98 3.04 15.82 6.87
CA TRP A 98 3.87 14.82 7.53
C TRP A 98 3.08 13.94 8.49
N LEU A 99 2.11 14.51 9.21
CA LEU A 99 1.18 13.73 10.05
C LEU A 99 0.34 12.77 9.20
N LEU A 100 -0.17 13.25 8.06
CA LEU A 100 -0.95 12.42 7.14
C LEU A 100 -0.09 11.31 6.52
N ASN A 101 1.16 11.59 6.16
CA ASN A 101 2.10 10.57 5.71
C ASN A 101 2.41 9.54 6.82
N ALA A 102 2.59 9.98 8.07
CA ALA A 102 2.82 9.05 9.18
C ALA A 102 1.60 8.13 9.42
N LEU A 103 0.39 8.70 9.38
CA LEU A 103 -0.85 7.93 9.49
C LEU A 103 -1.01 6.93 8.33
N ASP A 104 -0.69 7.34 7.11
CA ASP A 104 -0.69 6.48 5.93
C ASP A 104 0.23 5.26 6.13
N GLN A 105 1.49 5.48 6.52
CA GLN A 105 2.43 4.38 6.79
C GLN A 105 1.95 3.48 7.94
N LEU A 106 1.39 4.06 8.99
CA LEU A 106 0.82 3.30 10.12
C LEU A 106 -0.31 2.38 9.66
N LEU A 107 -1.22 2.85 8.82
CA LEU A 107 -2.33 2.05 8.31
C LEU A 107 -1.84 0.88 7.45
N HIS A 108 -0.86 1.10 6.58
CA HIS A 108 -0.27 0.04 5.76
C HIS A 108 0.44 -1.03 6.62
N PHE A 109 1.24 -0.61 7.60
CA PHE A 109 1.87 -1.56 8.52
C PHE A 109 0.87 -2.29 9.41
N SER A 110 -0.23 -1.62 9.79
CA SER A 110 -1.33 -2.26 10.52
C SER A 110 -2.00 -3.33 9.67
N THR A 111 -2.20 -3.09 8.37
CA THR A 111 -2.70 -4.12 7.43
C THR A 111 -1.80 -5.36 7.44
N TYR A 112 -0.48 -5.21 7.34
CA TYR A 112 0.44 -6.35 7.40
C TYR A 112 0.41 -7.07 8.74
N TYR A 113 0.34 -6.33 9.84
CA TYR A 113 0.21 -6.90 11.17
C TYR A 113 -1.08 -7.74 11.29
N LEU A 114 -2.21 -7.23 10.81
CA LEU A 114 -3.49 -7.95 10.82
C LEU A 114 -3.47 -9.19 9.92
N ILE A 115 -2.90 -9.09 8.72
CA ILE A 115 -2.71 -10.23 7.81
C ILE A 115 -1.94 -11.33 8.54
N ILE A 116 -0.82 -10.96 9.16
CA ILE A 116 0.01 -11.90 9.90
C ILE A 116 -0.74 -12.52 11.08
N LEU A 117 -1.49 -11.73 11.86
CA LEU A 117 -2.31 -12.26 12.95
C LEU A 117 -3.37 -13.28 12.49
N ILE A 118 -3.97 -13.07 11.32
CA ILE A 118 -5.02 -13.96 10.79
C ILE A 118 -4.45 -15.29 10.29
N VAL A 119 -3.22 -15.28 9.76
CA VAL A 119 -2.58 -16.46 9.17
C VAL A 119 -1.57 -17.16 10.08
N SER A 120 -1.37 -16.63 11.30
CA SER A 120 -0.49 -17.21 12.33
C SER A 120 -1.15 -18.36 13.08
#